data_AF-A0A6V7LG59-F1
#
_entry.id   AF-A0A6V7LG59-F1
#
_cell.length_a   1.000
_cell.length_b   1.000
_cell.length_c   1.000
_cell.angle_alpha   90.00
_cell.angle_beta   90.00
_cell.angle_gamma   90.00
#
_symmetry.space_group_name_H-M   'P 1'
#
loop_
_entity.id
_entity.type
_entity.pdbx_description
1 polymer ?
#
loop_
_entity_poly.entity_id
_entity_poly.type
_entity_poly.pdbx_seq_one_letter_code
_entity_poly.pdbx_strand_id
1 'polypeptide(L)'
;QRNYDPSLHPFEAAREYTRALNAVKLERVFAKPFIGNLEGHKDGVSSVAKHPGRLSVMVSGAFDGEVKVWDLPQRNCERTILAHDGIVRGIAFSADNEHFITIGDDKMIKTWRSDKPEDGEDDLPTNTIISR
;
A
#
# COMPACT_ATOMS: atom_id res chain seq x y z
N GLN A 1 24.76 -0.80 -44.08
CA GLN A 1 23.48 -1.48 -43.78
C GLN A 1 23.80 -2.75 -42.97
N ARG A 2 22.96 -3.13 -41.99
CA ARG A 2 23.15 -4.40 -41.24
C ARG A 2 22.87 -5.58 -42.16
N ASN A 3 23.75 -6.58 -42.17
CA ASN A 3 23.60 -7.77 -42.99
C ASN A 3 22.80 -8.84 -42.23
N TYR A 4 21.69 -9.29 -42.82
CA TYR A 4 20.72 -10.24 -42.24
C TYR A 4 20.70 -11.59 -42.97
N ASP A 5 21.70 -11.88 -43.79
CA ASP A 5 21.79 -13.18 -44.48
C ASP A 5 21.84 -14.35 -43.47
N PRO A 6 20.87 -15.29 -43.50
CA PRO A 6 20.82 -16.42 -42.56
C PRO A 6 22.05 -17.33 -42.61
N SER A 7 22.75 -17.39 -43.76
CA SER A 7 23.96 -18.19 -43.91
C SER A 7 25.13 -17.68 -43.06
N LEU A 8 25.15 -16.38 -42.76
CA LEU A 8 26.15 -15.73 -41.92
C LEU A 8 25.78 -15.77 -40.42
N HIS A 9 24.56 -16.18 -40.08
CA HIS A 9 24.06 -16.31 -38.71
C HIS A 9 23.51 -17.73 -38.42
N PRO A 10 24.35 -18.78 -38.50
CA PRO A 10 23.92 -20.15 -38.22
C PRO A 10 23.46 -20.34 -36.76
N PHE A 11 22.70 -21.40 -36.51
CA PHE A 11 22.20 -21.82 -35.19
C PHE A 11 21.20 -20.87 -34.51
N GLU A 12 20.30 -20.25 -35.28
CA GLU A 12 19.26 -19.37 -34.75
C GLU A 12 18.47 -20.00 -33.59
N ALA A 13 17.90 -21.20 -33.80
CA ALA A 13 17.10 -21.89 -32.78
C ALA A 13 17.89 -22.23 -31.49
N ALA A 14 19.14 -22.70 -31.61
CA ALA A 14 19.96 -23.03 -30.44
C ALA A 14 20.44 -21.76 -29.69
N ARG A 15 20.72 -20.69 -30.45
CA ARG A 15 21.04 -19.37 -29.89
C ARG A 15 19.85 -18.77 -29.15
N GLU A 16 18.64 -18.93 -29.67
CA GLU A 16 17.42 -18.50 -29.00
C GLU A 16 17.11 -19.34 -27.76
N TYR A 17 17.26 -20.66 -27.84
CA TYR A 17 17.08 -21.55 -26.70
C TYR A 17 18.01 -21.20 -25.53
N THR A 18 19.30 -20.99 -25.82
CA THR A 18 20.27 -20.60 -24.78
C THR A 18 20.00 -19.22 -24.21
N ARG A 19 19.53 -18.26 -25.02
CA ARG A 19 19.06 -16.94 -24.55
C ARG A 19 17.86 -17.07 -23.63
N ALA A 20 16.85 -17.87 -23.99
CA ALA A 20 15.67 -18.10 -23.18
C ALA A 20 16.02 -18.79 -21.85
N LEU A 21 16.86 -19.83 -21.89
CA LEU A 21 17.33 -20.51 -20.69
C LEU A 21 18.10 -19.57 -19.77
N ASN A 22 18.98 -18.73 -20.32
CA ASN A 22 19.72 -17.74 -19.55
C ASN A 22 18.80 -16.65 -18.99
N ALA A 23 17.78 -16.22 -19.73
CA ALA A 23 16.79 -15.25 -19.24
C ALA A 23 16.06 -15.78 -18.00
N VAL A 24 15.59 -17.04 -18.03
CA VAL A 24 14.93 -17.68 -16.87
C VAL A 24 15.88 -17.83 -15.68
N LYS A 25 17.15 -18.20 -15.93
CA LYS A 25 18.16 -18.25 -14.87
C LYS A 25 18.39 -16.89 -14.24
N LEU A 26 18.52 -15.84 -15.05
CA LEU A 26 18.73 -14.47 -14.58
C LEU A 26 17.51 -13.97 -13.80
N GLU A 27 16.28 -14.23 -14.28
CA GLU A 27 15.06 -13.89 -13.56
C GLU A 27 15.06 -14.47 -12.14
N ARG A 28 15.40 -15.76 -11.99
CA ARG A 28 15.50 -16.41 -10.67
C ARG A 28 16.60 -15.83 -9.79
N VAL A 29 17.75 -15.47 -10.38
CA VAL A 29 18.86 -14.85 -9.65
C VAL A 29 18.50 -13.43 -9.18
N PHE A 30 17.73 -12.70 -9.98
CA PHE A 30 17.32 -11.33 -9.68
C PHE A 30 15.96 -11.24 -8.98
N ALA A 31 15.28 -12.35 -8.71
CA ALA A 31 14.04 -12.41 -7.96
C ALA A 31 14.28 -12.04 -6.48
N LYS A 32 14.31 -10.74 -6.22
CA LYS A 32 14.38 -10.13 -4.89
C LYS A 32 13.10 -9.34 -4.66
N PRO A 33 11.97 -10.02 -4.39
CA PRO A 33 10.65 -9.37 -4.34
C PRO A 33 10.49 -8.44 -3.14
N PHE A 34 11.29 -8.61 -2.08
CA PHE A 34 11.24 -7.79 -0.89
C PHE A 34 12.00 -6.47 -1.09
N ILE A 35 11.27 -5.36 -1.00
CA ILE A 35 11.80 -3.99 -1.18
C ILE A 35 12.05 -3.30 0.18
N GLY A 36 11.29 -3.66 1.21
CA GLY A 36 11.40 -3.13 2.56
C GLY A 36 10.12 -3.24 3.37
N ASN A 37 10.14 -2.63 4.55
CA ASN A 37 9.03 -2.55 5.48
C ASN A 37 8.81 -1.09 5.94
N LEU A 38 7.64 -0.86 6.52
CA LEU A 38 7.32 0.34 7.29
C LEU A 38 7.63 0.07 8.77
N GLU A 39 7.67 1.11 9.62
CA GLU A 39 7.93 0.98 11.06
C GLU A 39 6.92 0.04 11.75
N GLY A 40 5.70 -0.04 11.20
CA GLY A 40 4.66 -0.96 11.63
C GLY A 40 3.70 -0.36 12.66
N HIS A 41 2.82 -1.21 13.18
CA HIS A 41 1.88 -0.91 14.25
C HIS A 41 2.32 -1.60 15.54
N LYS A 42 1.73 -1.22 16.69
CA LYS A 42 2.04 -1.88 17.98
C LYS A 42 1.43 -3.28 18.04
N ASP A 43 0.29 -3.49 17.38
CA ASP A 43 -0.37 -4.79 17.22
C ASP A 43 -0.53 -5.17 15.74
N GLY A 44 -1.07 -6.35 15.48
CA GLY A 44 -1.29 -6.89 14.14
C GLY A 44 -2.13 -5.99 13.24
N VAL A 45 -1.69 -5.83 12.00
CA VAL A 45 -2.42 -5.08 10.98
C VAL A 45 -3.63 -5.90 10.54
N SER A 46 -4.82 -5.35 10.74
CA SER A 46 -6.10 -5.98 10.43
C SER A 46 -6.68 -5.51 9.10
N SER A 47 -6.36 -4.28 8.69
CA SER A 47 -6.94 -3.64 7.50
C SER A 47 -5.96 -2.69 6.83
N VAL A 48 -6.09 -2.54 5.51
CA VAL A 48 -5.29 -1.62 4.69
C VAL A 48 -6.14 -1.05 3.57
N ALA A 49 -5.94 0.22 3.25
CA ALA A 49 -6.58 0.90 2.15
C ALA A 49 -5.57 1.81 1.44
N LYS A 50 -5.56 1.76 0.11
CA LYS A 50 -4.76 2.66 -0.72
C LYS A 50 -5.59 3.89 -1.06
N HIS A 51 -4.95 5.06 -1.10
CA HIS A 51 -5.60 6.25 -1.56
C HIS A 51 -5.95 6.14 -3.07
N PRO A 52 -7.20 6.46 -3.47
CA PRO A 52 -7.67 6.34 -4.86
C PRO A 52 -6.91 7.24 -5.85
N GLY A 53 -6.68 8.51 -5.51
CA GLY A 53 -5.96 9.46 -6.38
C GLY A 53 -4.44 9.58 -6.17
N ARG A 54 -3.92 9.31 -4.97
CA ARG A 54 -2.51 9.49 -4.60
C ARG A 54 -1.82 8.13 -4.48
N LEU A 55 -0.76 7.91 -5.25
CA LEU A 55 0.01 6.66 -5.21
C LEU A 55 0.95 6.58 -4.01
N SER A 56 1.34 7.73 -3.43
CA SER A 56 2.25 7.80 -2.30
C SER A 56 1.58 7.51 -0.95
N VAL A 57 0.26 7.66 -0.85
CA VAL A 57 -0.46 7.60 0.43
C VAL A 57 -1.18 6.27 0.61
N MET A 58 -1.00 5.67 1.79
CA MET A 58 -1.69 4.46 2.21
C MET A 58 -2.15 4.58 3.66
N VAL A 59 -3.29 3.97 3.98
CA VAL A 59 -3.83 3.93 5.34
C VAL A 59 -3.88 2.47 5.80
N SER A 60 -3.59 2.24 7.06
CA SER A 60 -3.65 0.90 7.66
C SER A 60 -4.21 0.99 9.08
N GLY A 61 -4.97 -0.01 9.47
CA GLY A 61 -5.55 -0.15 10.79
C GLY A 61 -5.06 -1.41 11.48
N ALA A 62 -4.94 -1.33 12.79
CA ALA A 62 -4.46 -2.42 13.64
C ALA A 62 -5.52 -2.89 14.65
N PHE A 63 -5.18 -3.99 15.35
CA PHE A 63 -6.02 -4.57 16.40
C PHE A 63 -6.13 -3.72 17.66
N ASP A 64 -5.17 -2.80 17.89
CA ASP A 64 -5.16 -1.85 19.01
C ASP A 64 -6.07 -0.63 18.79
N GLY A 65 -6.74 -0.54 17.63
CA GLY A 65 -7.59 0.60 17.29
C GLY A 65 -6.85 1.78 16.66
N GLU A 66 -5.53 1.69 16.50
CA GLU A 66 -4.74 2.69 15.81
C GLU A 66 -4.93 2.58 14.29
N VAL A 67 -5.04 3.75 13.66
CA VAL A 67 -5.00 3.94 12.22
C VAL A 67 -3.80 4.82 11.89
N LYS A 68 -2.94 4.34 11.00
CA LYS A 68 -1.76 5.06 10.53
C LYS A 68 -1.90 5.42 9.07
N VAL A 69 -1.54 6.66 8.76
CA VAL A 69 -1.39 7.18 7.39
C VAL A 69 0.10 7.20 7.05
N TRP A 70 0.44 6.57 5.94
CA TRP A 70 1.81 6.34 5.50
C TRP A 70 2.10 7.09 4.21
N ASP A 71 3.30 7.66 4.17
CA ASP A 71 3.93 8.13 2.95
C ASP A 71 4.93 7.07 2.45
N LEU A 72 4.56 6.38 1.38
CA LEU A 72 5.28 5.23 0.83
C LEU A 72 6.67 5.52 0.27
N PRO A 73 6.96 6.66 -0.41
CA PRO A 73 8.30 6.92 -0.94
C PRO A 73 9.30 7.19 0.19
N GLN A 74 8.87 7.86 1.26
CA GLN A 74 9.69 8.19 2.44
C GLN A 74 9.66 7.06 3.47
N ARG A 75 8.68 6.15 3.38
CA ARG A 75 8.42 5.03 4.32
C ARG A 75 8.16 5.49 5.75
N ASN A 76 7.59 6.69 5.91
CA ASN A 76 7.35 7.30 7.20
C ASN A 76 5.86 7.32 7.52
N CYS A 77 5.54 7.25 8.82
CA CYS A 77 4.20 7.48 9.33
C CYS A 77 3.95 9.00 9.40
N GLU A 78 3.04 9.52 8.59
CA GLU A 78 2.70 10.95 8.61
C GLU A 78 1.73 11.29 9.75
N ARG A 79 0.85 10.34 10.09
CA ARG A 79 -0.24 10.54 11.06
C ARG A 79 -0.61 9.22 11.73
N THR A 80 -0.81 9.26 13.05
CA THR A 80 -1.33 8.13 13.85
C THR A 80 -2.58 8.62 14.58
N ILE A 81 -3.68 7.89 14.44
CA ILE A 81 -4.99 8.25 14.95
C ILE A 81 -5.49 7.08 15.80
N LEU A 82 -5.91 7.32 17.03
CA LEU A 82 -6.65 6.32 17.81
C LEU A 82 -8.12 6.36 17.38
N ALA A 83 -8.48 5.54 16.40
CA ALA A 83 -9.78 5.63 15.77
C ALA A 83 -10.87 4.91 16.57
N HIS A 84 -10.58 3.75 17.15
CA HIS A 84 -11.57 2.89 17.80
C HIS A 84 -11.05 2.35 19.14
N ASP A 85 -11.97 2.05 20.06
CA ASP A 85 -11.66 1.32 21.30
C ASP A 85 -11.74 -0.19 21.02
N GLY A 86 -10.74 -0.71 20.31
CA GLY A 86 -10.67 -2.08 19.82
C GLY A 86 -10.32 -2.18 18.34
N ILE A 87 -10.55 -3.36 17.76
CA ILE A 87 -10.05 -3.71 16.42
C ILE A 87 -10.62 -2.80 15.34
N VAL A 88 -9.75 -2.24 14.50
CA VAL A 88 -10.17 -1.64 13.22
C VAL A 88 -10.47 -2.77 12.23
N ARG A 89 -11.75 -3.03 11.94
CA ARG A 89 -12.16 -4.13 11.05
C ARG A 89 -12.01 -3.78 9.58
N GLY A 90 -12.12 -2.51 9.22
CA GLY A 90 -12.09 -2.09 7.84
C GLY A 90 -11.78 -0.62 7.67
N ILE A 91 -11.17 -0.31 6.53
CA ILE A 91 -10.86 1.03 6.09
C ILE A 91 -11.24 1.14 4.62
N ALA A 92 -11.92 2.22 4.25
CA ALA A 92 -12.27 2.51 2.87
C ALA A 92 -12.10 4.00 2.59
N PHE A 93 -11.58 4.34 1.41
CA PHE A 93 -11.57 5.73 0.95
C PHE A 93 -12.92 6.11 0.37
N SER A 94 -13.32 7.35 0.60
CA SER A 94 -14.45 7.98 -0.07
C SER A 94 -14.08 8.27 -1.54
N ALA A 95 -15.12 8.36 -2.39
CA ALA A 95 -14.96 8.70 -3.80
C ALA A 95 -14.50 10.15 -4.02
N ASP A 96 -14.65 11.01 -3.01
CA ASP A 96 -14.15 12.38 -3.02
C ASP A 96 -12.62 12.47 -2.92
N ASN A 97 -11.93 11.37 -2.58
CA ASN A 97 -10.49 11.29 -2.32
C ASN A 97 -10.00 12.15 -1.14
N GLU A 98 -10.89 12.84 -0.44
CA GLU A 98 -10.57 13.74 0.67
C GLU A 98 -10.83 13.08 2.02
N HIS A 99 -11.65 12.03 2.05
CA HIS A 99 -12.02 11.33 3.28
C HIS A 99 -11.72 9.84 3.22
N PHE A 100 -11.51 9.25 4.39
CA PHE A 100 -11.53 7.81 4.59
C PHE A 100 -12.43 7.46 5.77
N ILE A 101 -13.00 6.25 5.71
CA ILE A 101 -13.96 5.73 6.67
C ILE A 101 -13.31 4.55 7.36
N THR A 102 -13.43 4.50 8.68
CA THR A 102 -12.97 3.41 9.53
C THR A 102 -14.16 2.76 10.21
N ILE A 103 -14.09 1.44 10.38
CA ILE A 103 -15.13 0.64 11.03
C ILE A 103 -14.46 -0.20 12.11
N GLY A 104 -14.98 -0.14 13.34
CA GLY A 104 -14.38 -0.81 14.50
C GLY A 104 -15.32 -1.74 15.26
N ASP A 105 -14.76 -2.45 16.24
CA ASP A 105 -15.50 -3.29 17.19
C ASP A 105 -16.36 -2.52 18.20
N ASP A 106 -16.07 -1.23 18.36
CA ASP A 106 -16.84 -0.29 19.18
C ASP A 106 -18.24 0.04 18.61
N LYS A 107 -18.65 -0.65 17.53
CA LYS A 107 -19.91 -0.44 16.80
C LYS A 107 -20.04 0.96 16.22
N MET A 108 -18.91 1.62 15.98
CA MET A 108 -18.85 2.93 15.36
C MET A 108 -18.26 2.86 13.96
N ILE A 109 -18.78 3.72 13.10
CA ILE A 109 -18.22 4.04 11.80
C ILE A 109 -17.79 5.50 11.88
N LYS A 110 -16.50 5.77 11.69
CA LYS A 110 -15.92 7.11 11.79
C LYS A 110 -15.37 7.55 10.44
N THR A 111 -15.66 8.79 10.07
CA THR A 111 -15.13 9.42 8.85
C THR A 111 -14.04 10.41 9.23
N TRP A 112 -12.91 10.34 8.52
CA TRP A 112 -11.73 11.14 8.76
C TRP A 112 -11.31 11.84 7.48
N ARG A 113 -10.73 13.04 7.61
CA ARG A 113 -10.04 13.69 6.49
C ARG A 113 -8.72 12.99 6.21
N SER A 114 -8.40 12.80 4.93
CA SER A 114 -7.16 12.14 4.49
C SER A 114 -5.93 13.02 4.68
N ASP A 115 -6.08 14.34 4.69
CA ASP A 115 -4.96 15.26 4.86
C ASP A 115 -4.57 15.40 6.33
N LYS A 116 -3.30 15.67 6.58
CA LYS A 116 -2.81 15.93 7.93
C LYS A 116 -3.45 17.24 8.45
N PRO A 117 -4.05 17.25 9.66
CA PRO A 117 -4.52 18.50 10.25
C PRO A 117 -3.35 19.48 10.40
N GLU A 118 -3.61 20.78 10.21
CA GLU A 118 -2.62 21.81 10.52
C GLU A 118 -2.30 21.80 12.03
N ASP A 119 -1.05 22.10 12.38
CA ASP A 119 -0.55 21.99 13.75
C ASP A 119 -1.45 22.79 14.73
N GLY A 120 -2.23 22.08 15.55
CA GLY A 120 -3.12 22.65 16.56
C GLY A 120 -4.60 22.26 16.47
N GLU A 121 -5.04 21.59 15.40
CA GLU A 121 -6.39 21.01 15.35
C GLU A 121 -6.44 19.64 16.04
N ASP A 122 -7.48 19.41 16.86
CA ASP A 122 -7.74 18.10 17.44
C ASP A 122 -8.04 17.09 16.33
N ASP A 123 -7.38 15.94 16.39
CA ASP A 123 -7.51 14.86 15.41
C ASP A 123 -8.82 14.10 15.65
N LEU A 124 -9.94 14.75 15.34
CA LEU A 124 -11.30 14.29 15.58
C LEU A 124 -11.96 13.77 14.29
N PRO A 125 -12.84 12.77 14.41
CA PRO A 125 -13.61 12.30 13.27
C PRO A 125 -14.60 13.37 12.82
N THR A 126 -14.67 13.61 11.51
CA THR A 126 -15.62 14.54 10.90
C THR A 126 -17.06 14.08 11.06
N ASN A 127 -17.29 12.76 11.05
CA ASN A 127 -18.59 12.16 11.31
C ASN A 127 -18.41 10.85 12.09
N THR A 128 -19.32 10.58 13.02
CA THR A 128 -19.38 9.32 13.76
C THR A 128 -20.80 8.78 13.70
N ILE A 129 -20.96 7.62 13.06
CA ILE A 129 -22.22 6.90 12.94
C ILE A 129 -22.16 5.71 13.89
N ILE A 130 -23.17 5.59 14.75
CA ILE A 130 -23.30 4.46 15.68
C ILE A 130 -24.23 3.44 15.05
N SER A 131 -23.77 2.19 14.88
CA SER A 131 -24.67 1.10 14.49
C SER A 131 -25.50 0.67 15.70
N ARG A 132 -26.83 0.68 15.58
CA ARG A 132 -27.76 0.18 16.61
C ARG A 132 -27.83 -1.34 16.64
#